data_AF-A0A1E7L663-F1
#
_entry.id   AF-A0A1E7L663-F1
#
_cell.length_a   1.000
_cell.length_b   1.000
_cell.length_c   1.000
_cell.angle_alpha   90.00
_cell.angle_beta   90.00
_cell.angle_gamma   90.00
#
_symmetry.space_group_name_H-M   'P 1'
#
loop_
_entity.id
_entity.type
_entity.pdbx_description
1 polymer ?
#
loop_
_entity_poly.entity_id
_entity_poly.type
_entity_poly.pdbx_seq_one_letter_code
_entity_poly.pdbx_strand_id
1 'polypeptide(L)'
;RRPADAAPASPAQPPAATVPSVLRVGIEEMPYLVDHCFFRQRPDWPDVADRWPIVPATTVIKHLMEIAESAVPGMRAVGVRDVRLLKWIEAVPAHDVPVSVRHLPHGTAPAEVEVELTGSSRAVVLLAPRYEPPPAPWPVDPSADRTPQMRAEQLYTERWMFHGPLFQGVSELTAIGDRHVRGVLTAPEAPGSLLDNVGQLLGYWIMATLTERTTVFPVSLGDIRFHGPEPGPGERLTCAIRITGVTEGTLTADMQLLHQGRVWAELRDWTDRRFDTDPGIRAVDRFPGSHTLSTRQPEGWAQVHERWPDLATRELVMRNMLGGEERNGYAALPPVRRRQFLLGRIAAKDAVRSLLWDEGAGDVYPAEIAVHNDGEGRPVVSGVHGRAVGELTVSIAHRGECGVAIARRGPCGIDVEEITARPRSTVEAACGTDELALLRRLSAEAGDGGTADGTADEEVWFTRMWAAKEAVAKMRGTGLRGRPSDYEVVSADGGLLRVRYGDDSHEVRVRETSNPPGLPERRYVVAWTTAYEESGVRDDH
;
A
#
# COMPACT_ATOMS: atom_id res chain seq x y z
N ARG A 1 51.69 -69.24 1.74
CA ARG A 1 50.49 -68.55 2.29
C ARG A 1 50.04 -67.56 1.22
N ARG A 2 48.94 -67.85 0.52
CA ARG A 2 48.32 -66.92 -0.45
C ARG A 2 47.57 -65.81 0.33
N PRO A 3 47.53 -64.57 -0.16
CA PRO A 3 46.76 -63.50 0.46
C PRO A 3 45.26 -63.77 0.27
N ALA A 4 44.48 -63.49 1.31
CA ALA A 4 43.03 -63.59 1.29
C ALA A 4 42.45 -62.43 0.47
N ASP A 5 41.57 -62.76 -0.47
CA ASP A 5 40.78 -61.78 -1.23
C ASP A 5 39.90 -60.96 -0.29
N ALA A 6 40.03 -59.64 -0.37
CA ALA A 6 39.13 -58.72 0.30
C ALA A 6 37.78 -58.71 -0.45
N ALA A 7 36.70 -59.00 0.29
CA ALA A 7 35.35 -58.95 -0.24
C ALA A 7 35.00 -57.51 -0.71
N PRO A 8 34.28 -57.35 -1.83
CA PRO A 8 33.89 -56.04 -2.33
C PRO A 8 32.92 -55.36 -1.35
N ALA A 9 33.22 -54.09 -1.02
CA ALA A 9 32.34 -53.27 -0.21
C ALA A 9 30.96 -53.13 -0.90
N SER A 10 29.88 -53.38 -0.15
CA SER A 10 28.52 -53.17 -0.64
C SER A 10 28.33 -51.71 -1.07
N PRO A 11 27.68 -51.46 -2.23
CA PRO A 11 27.40 -50.10 -2.66
C PRO A 11 26.54 -49.39 -1.62
N ALA A 12 26.96 -48.17 -1.23
CA ALA A 12 26.20 -47.33 -0.32
C ALA A 12 24.78 -47.14 -0.86
N GLN A 13 23.79 -47.42 -0.02
CA GLN A 13 22.37 -47.26 -0.36
C GLN A 13 22.12 -45.79 -0.69
N PRO A 14 21.46 -45.45 -1.81
CA PRO A 14 21.19 -44.07 -2.14
C PRO A 14 20.37 -43.42 -1.02
N PRO A 15 20.66 -42.15 -0.65
CA PRO A 15 19.91 -41.45 0.37
C PRO A 15 18.42 -41.45 0.02
N ALA A 16 17.56 -41.72 1.00
CA ALA A 16 16.12 -41.76 0.81
C ALA A 16 15.58 -40.34 0.55
N ALA A 17 14.58 -40.23 -0.34
CA ALA A 17 13.87 -38.97 -0.56
C ALA A 17 13.21 -38.51 0.76
N THR A 18 13.41 -37.24 1.11
CA THR A 18 12.87 -36.65 2.35
C THR A 18 12.18 -35.33 2.00
N VAL A 19 10.92 -35.43 1.59
CA VAL A 19 10.09 -34.27 1.25
C VAL A 19 9.33 -33.82 2.50
N PRO A 20 9.42 -32.54 2.90
CA PRO A 20 8.62 -32.03 4.00
C PRO A 20 7.14 -31.99 3.60
N SER A 21 6.23 -32.32 4.52
CA SER A 21 4.78 -32.18 4.29
C SER A 21 4.30 -30.73 4.37
N VAL A 22 5.07 -29.86 5.03
CA VAL A 22 4.78 -28.44 5.22
C VAL A 22 6.06 -27.61 5.17
N LEU A 23 5.95 -26.37 4.70
CA LEU A 23 6.95 -25.32 4.89
C LEU A 23 6.48 -24.43 6.04
N ARG A 24 7.20 -24.44 7.15
CA ARG A 24 6.94 -23.56 8.30
C ARG A 24 7.43 -22.15 7.95
N VAL A 25 6.52 -21.19 7.94
CA VAL A 25 6.84 -19.79 7.63
C VAL A 25 6.54 -18.92 8.85
N GLY A 26 7.57 -18.21 9.31
CA GLY A 26 7.50 -17.31 10.44
C GLY A 26 8.79 -16.52 10.56
N ILE A 27 8.74 -15.39 11.25
CA ILE A 27 9.94 -14.55 11.49
C ILE A 27 10.98 -15.23 12.39
N GLU A 28 10.61 -16.25 13.16
CA GLU A 28 11.56 -17.03 13.96
C GLU A 28 12.29 -18.05 13.08
N GLU A 29 11.57 -18.72 12.18
CA GLU A 29 12.13 -19.71 11.25
C GLU A 29 12.86 -19.07 10.06
N MET A 30 12.42 -17.88 9.65
CA MET A 30 12.94 -17.10 8.52
C MET A 30 13.25 -15.66 8.96
N PRO A 31 14.27 -15.45 9.83
CA PRO A 31 14.55 -14.14 10.43
C PRO A 31 14.92 -13.06 9.42
N TYR A 32 15.45 -13.43 8.26
CA TYR A 32 15.77 -12.50 7.19
C TYR A 32 14.54 -11.77 6.63
N LEU A 33 13.31 -12.27 6.84
CA LEU A 33 12.08 -11.64 6.32
C LEU A 33 11.78 -10.27 6.95
N VAL A 34 12.42 -9.92 8.08
CA VAL A 34 12.35 -8.56 8.63
C VAL A 34 12.96 -7.51 7.71
N ASP A 35 13.73 -7.92 6.71
CA ASP A 35 14.29 -7.06 5.66
C ASP A 35 13.52 -7.16 4.33
N HIS A 36 12.43 -7.92 4.26
CA HIS A 36 11.49 -7.92 3.14
C HIS A 36 10.08 -7.60 3.65
N CYS A 37 9.94 -6.36 4.11
CA CYS A 37 8.72 -5.78 4.67
C CYS A 37 8.20 -4.68 3.75
N PHE A 38 6.95 -4.76 3.31
CA PHE A 38 6.39 -3.77 2.38
C PHE A 38 6.21 -2.39 3.03
N PHE A 39 5.96 -2.33 4.33
CA PHE A 39 5.67 -1.08 5.02
C PHE A 39 6.73 -0.76 6.07
N ARG A 40 7.06 0.53 6.13
CA ARG A 40 7.96 1.07 7.13
C ARG A 40 7.16 1.52 8.34
N GLN A 41 7.62 1.11 9.50
CA GLN A 41 7.18 1.67 10.79
C GLN A 41 8.33 2.46 11.40
N ARG A 42 8.05 3.19 12.47
CA ARG A 42 9.10 3.88 13.24
C ARG A 42 10.19 2.88 13.69
N PRO A 43 11.43 3.33 13.95
CA PRO A 43 12.43 2.51 14.60
C PRO A 43 11.89 1.86 15.89
N ASP A 44 12.30 0.61 16.15
CA ASP A 44 11.90 -0.16 17.33
C ASP A 44 10.39 -0.40 17.47
N TRP A 45 9.64 -0.41 16.36
CA TRP A 45 8.22 -0.76 16.36
C TRP A 45 8.01 -2.22 16.81
N PRO A 46 7.21 -2.47 17.87
CA PRO A 46 7.07 -3.82 18.44
C PRO A 46 6.16 -4.74 17.62
N ASP A 47 5.17 -4.20 16.90
CA ASP A 47 4.20 -5.00 16.16
C ASP A 47 4.70 -5.26 14.74
N VAL A 48 5.56 -6.26 14.57
CA VAL A 48 6.19 -6.54 13.27
C VAL A 48 5.18 -6.84 12.15
N ALA A 49 3.96 -7.27 12.48
CA ALA A 49 2.87 -7.45 11.53
C ALA A 49 2.52 -6.15 10.76
N ASP A 50 2.70 -4.98 11.37
CA ASP A 50 2.47 -3.68 10.73
C ASP A 50 3.52 -3.32 9.69
N ARG A 51 4.67 -4.00 9.69
CA ARG A 51 5.68 -3.90 8.63
C ARG A 51 5.35 -4.81 7.44
N TRP A 52 4.44 -5.76 7.65
CA TRP A 52 3.99 -6.78 6.70
C TRP A 52 5.16 -7.54 6.05
N PRO A 53 5.82 -8.44 6.81
CA PRO A 53 6.91 -9.25 6.28
C PRO A 53 6.33 -10.33 5.37
N ILE A 54 6.79 -10.35 4.11
CA ILE A 54 6.31 -11.26 3.06
C ILE A 54 7.48 -12.12 2.59
N VAL A 55 7.26 -13.41 2.34
CA VAL A 55 8.27 -14.24 1.66
C VAL A 55 8.44 -13.75 0.21
N PRO A 56 9.64 -13.30 -0.20
CA PRO A 56 9.88 -12.87 -1.57
C PRO A 56 9.55 -13.95 -2.59
N ALA A 57 9.06 -13.56 -3.77
CA ALA A 57 8.73 -14.49 -4.85
C ALA A 57 9.90 -15.43 -5.21
N THR A 58 11.12 -14.91 -5.18
CA THR A 58 12.33 -15.67 -5.52
C THR A 58 12.84 -16.52 -4.37
N THR A 59 12.56 -16.16 -3.11
CA THR A 59 12.73 -17.05 -1.96
C THR A 59 11.76 -18.22 -2.03
N VAL A 60 10.51 -17.99 -2.47
CA VAL A 60 9.56 -19.08 -2.77
C VAL A 60 10.14 -20.02 -3.83
N ILE A 61 10.63 -19.48 -4.96
CA ILE A 61 11.27 -20.30 -6.01
C ILE A 61 12.45 -21.11 -5.45
N LYS A 62 13.29 -20.52 -4.60
CA LYS A 62 14.40 -21.22 -3.92
C LYS A 62 13.89 -22.42 -3.11
N HIS A 63 12.85 -22.24 -2.31
CA HIS A 63 12.26 -23.35 -1.54
C HIS A 63 11.65 -24.43 -2.44
N LEU A 64 10.97 -24.06 -3.54
CA LEU A 64 10.45 -25.04 -4.51
C LEU A 64 11.60 -25.88 -5.09
N MET A 65 12.73 -25.26 -5.42
CA MET A 65 13.94 -25.96 -5.90
C MET A 65 14.51 -26.92 -4.85
N GLU A 66 14.68 -26.47 -3.60
CA GLU A 66 15.22 -27.30 -2.51
C GLU A 66 14.32 -28.50 -2.18
N ILE A 67 13.01 -28.30 -2.19
CA ILE A 67 12.01 -29.37 -1.99
C ILE A 67 12.11 -30.40 -3.13
N ALA A 68 12.23 -29.95 -4.38
CA ALA A 68 12.37 -30.84 -5.53
C ALA A 68 13.69 -31.64 -5.50
N GLU A 69 14.80 -31.01 -5.12
CA GLU A 69 16.09 -31.70 -4.93
C GLU A 69 16.01 -32.76 -3.83
N SER A 70 15.29 -32.47 -2.75
CA SER A 70 15.05 -33.43 -1.65
C SER A 70 14.16 -34.61 -2.06
N ALA A 71 13.31 -34.42 -3.08
CA ALA A 71 12.46 -35.45 -3.68
C ALA A 71 13.24 -36.38 -4.63
N VAL A 72 14.33 -35.90 -5.24
CA VAL A 72 15.18 -36.69 -6.16
C VAL A 72 16.65 -36.58 -5.75
N PRO A 73 17.08 -37.34 -4.72
CA PRO A 73 18.43 -37.25 -4.19
C PRO A 73 19.51 -37.47 -5.26
N GLY A 74 20.57 -36.66 -5.20
CA GLY A 74 21.69 -36.71 -6.17
C GLY A 74 21.49 -35.88 -7.44
N MET A 75 20.31 -35.30 -7.64
CA MET A 75 20.07 -34.30 -8.69
C MET A 75 20.25 -32.87 -8.17
N ARG A 76 20.32 -31.91 -9.09
CA ARG A 76 20.33 -30.47 -8.83
C ARG A 76 19.26 -29.78 -9.66
N ALA A 77 18.66 -28.74 -9.11
CA ALA A 77 17.80 -27.82 -9.84
C ALA A 77 18.64 -27.05 -10.86
N VAL A 78 18.47 -27.40 -12.14
CA VAL A 78 19.12 -26.75 -13.29
C VAL A 78 18.18 -25.78 -14.01
N GLY A 79 16.91 -25.76 -13.62
CA GLY A 79 15.95 -24.79 -14.11
C GLY A 79 14.60 -24.92 -13.42
N VAL A 80 13.73 -23.95 -13.68
CA VAL A 80 12.37 -23.88 -13.15
C VAL A 80 11.47 -23.34 -14.27
N ARG A 81 10.31 -23.96 -14.51
CA ARG A 81 9.35 -23.47 -15.51
C ARG A 81 7.95 -23.40 -14.94
N ASP A 82 7.08 -22.66 -15.63
CA ASP A 82 5.67 -22.50 -15.30
C ASP A 82 5.44 -22.03 -13.86
N VAL A 83 6.25 -21.07 -13.40
CA VAL A 83 6.12 -20.48 -12.07
C VAL A 83 4.81 -19.70 -12.00
N ARG A 84 4.02 -19.97 -10.96
CA ARG A 84 2.78 -19.25 -10.64
C ARG A 84 2.82 -18.82 -9.18
N LEU A 85 2.65 -17.52 -8.94
CA LEU A 85 2.65 -16.88 -7.63
C LEU A 85 1.24 -16.32 -7.40
N LEU A 86 0.39 -17.14 -6.77
CA LEU A 86 -1.05 -16.92 -6.68
C LEU A 86 -1.42 -16.02 -5.49
N LYS A 87 -0.70 -16.18 -4.37
CA LYS A 87 -0.94 -15.46 -3.13
C LYS A 87 0.39 -15.24 -2.41
N TRP A 88 0.55 -14.05 -1.82
CA TRP A 88 1.65 -13.77 -0.90
C TRP A 88 1.58 -14.67 0.34
N ILE A 89 2.76 -15.07 0.82
CA ILE A 89 2.92 -15.83 2.05
C ILE A 89 3.39 -14.85 3.13
N GLU A 90 2.51 -14.54 4.09
CA GLU A 90 2.75 -13.60 5.19
C GLU A 90 3.55 -14.29 6.30
N ALA A 91 4.63 -13.70 6.80
CA ALA A 91 5.42 -14.32 7.87
C ALA A 91 4.80 -14.16 9.27
N VAL A 92 3.72 -13.39 9.40
CA VAL A 92 3.08 -13.05 10.67
C VAL A 92 1.56 -13.09 10.52
N PRO A 93 0.85 -13.92 11.32
CA PRO A 93 1.39 -14.88 12.27
C PRO A 93 2.12 -16.04 11.58
N ALA A 94 3.03 -16.70 12.31
CA ALA A 94 3.74 -17.86 11.80
C ALA A 94 2.78 -19.04 11.57
N HIS A 95 2.88 -19.68 10.41
CA HIS A 95 1.96 -20.74 9.99
C HIS A 95 2.64 -21.77 9.07
N ASP A 96 1.96 -22.89 8.88
CA ASP A 96 2.44 -23.99 8.05
C ASP A 96 1.78 -23.88 6.68
N VAL A 97 2.60 -23.87 5.62
CA VAL A 97 2.13 -23.91 4.24
C VAL A 97 2.25 -25.34 3.73
N PRO A 98 1.15 -26.05 3.40
CA PRO A 98 1.22 -27.42 2.92
C PRO A 98 2.04 -27.56 1.65
N VAL A 99 2.86 -28.60 1.58
CA VAL A 99 3.73 -28.91 0.44
C VAL A 99 3.15 -30.11 -0.31
N SER A 100 3.02 -29.99 -1.63
CA SER A 100 2.71 -31.11 -2.52
C SER A 100 3.81 -31.27 -3.56
N VAL A 101 4.17 -32.53 -3.85
CA VAL A 101 5.21 -32.87 -4.82
C VAL A 101 4.67 -33.93 -5.77
N ARG A 102 4.80 -33.68 -7.07
CA ARG A 102 4.34 -34.59 -8.13
C ARG A 102 5.42 -34.77 -9.18
N HIS A 103 5.89 -36.01 -9.32
CA HIS A 103 6.79 -36.38 -10.41
C HIS A 103 6.02 -36.37 -11.74
N LEU A 104 6.53 -35.64 -12.73
CA LEU A 104 5.89 -35.60 -14.04
C LEU A 104 6.34 -36.80 -14.90
N PRO A 105 5.44 -37.40 -15.71
CA PRO A 105 5.79 -38.52 -16.59
C PRO A 105 6.91 -38.17 -17.58
N HIS A 106 7.76 -39.15 -17.87
CA HIS A 106 8.96 -39.03 -18.70
C HIS A 106 8.65 -38.58 -20.14
N GLY A 107 9.46 -37.65 -20.66
CA GLY A 107 9.50 -37.30 -22.08
C GLY A 107 10.91 -36.96 -22.60
N THR A 108 11.77 -36.34 -21.80
CA THR A 108 13.21 -36.15 -22.04
C THR A 108 13.88 -35.79 -20.72
N ALA A 109 15.19 -36.01 -20.56
CA ALA A 109 15.95 -35.34 -19.49
C ALA A 109 15.92 -33.82 -19.75
N PRO A 110 15.85 -32.96 -18.71
CA PRO A 110 15.97 -33.22 -17.27
C PRO A 110 14.74 -33.89 -16.63
N ALA A 111 14.91 -34.49 -15.45
CA ALA A 111 13.79 -34.98 -14.66
C ALA A 111 12.93 -33.80 -14.19
N GLU A 112 11.61 -33.95 -14.22
CA GLU A 112 10.69 -32.85 -13.90
C GLU A 112 9.85 -33.19 -12.67
N VAL A 113 9.85 -32.26 -11.71
CA VAL A 113 9.10 -32.36 -10.47
C VAL A 113 8.27 -31.10 -10.31
N GLU A 114 6.95 -31.26 -10.29
CA GLU A 114 6.06 -30.17 -9.89
C GLU A 114 6.05 -30.09 -8.36
N VAL A 115 6.28 -28.88 -7.83
CA VAL A 115 6.18 -28.58 -6.41
C VAL A 115 5.15 -27.47 -6.23
N GLU A 116 4.25 -27.66 -5.28
CA GLU A 116 3.25 -26.68 -4.89
C GLU A 116 3.35 -26.38 -3.39
N LEU A 117 3.33 -25.09 -3.07
CA LEU A 117 2.97 -24.58 -1.76
C LEU A 117 1.47 -24.23 -1.82
N THR A 118 0.64 -25.12 -1.28
CA THR A 118 -0.80 -25.18 -1.55
C THR A 118 -1.48 -23.82 -1.36
N GLY A 119 -2.20 -23.37 -2.39
CA GLY A 119 -2.95 -22.11 -2.38
C GLY A 119 -2.09 -20.84 -2.50
N SER A 120 -0.76 -20.98 -2.59
CA SER A 120 0.17 -19.84 -2.63
C SER A 120 0.98 -19.82 -3.92
N SER A 121 1.65 -20.92 -4.27
CA SER A 121 2.56 -20.95 -5.42
C SER A 121 2.80 -22.35 -5.94
N ARG A 122 3.15 -22.46 -7.22
CA ARG A 122 3.63 -23.72 -7.81
C ARG A 122 4.63 -23.47 -8.93
N ALA A 123 5.47 -24.46 -9.20
CA ALA A 123 6.35 -24.48 -10.35
C ALA A 123 6.74 -25.92 -10.73
N VAL A 124 7.24 -26.10 -11.94
CA VAL A 124 7.93 -27.32 -12.35
C VAL A 124 9.43 -27.10 -12.25
N VAL A 125 10.09 -27.85 -11.37
CA VAL A 125 11.54 -27.82 -11.20
C VAL A 125 12.18 -28.87 -12.10
N LEU A 126 13.25 -28.47 -12.77
CA LEU A 126 14.01 -29.27 -13.71
C LEU A 126 15.29 -29.74 -13.02
N LEU A 127 15.45 -31.06 -12.94
CA LEU A 127 16.47 -31.73 -12.17
C LEU A 127 17.43 -32.51 -13.07
N ALA A 128 18.73 -32.26 -12.93
CA ALA A 128 19.78 -32.97 -13.65
C ALA A 128 20.99 -33.20 -12.74
N PRO A 129 21.85 -34.19 -13.04
CA PRO A 129 23.06 -34.43 -12.24
C PRO A 129 24.13 -33.35 -12.43
N ARG A 130 24.05 -32.57 -13.52
CA ARG A 130 24.99 -31.51 -13.88
C ARG A 130 24.29 -30.39 -14.63
N TYR A 131 24.81 -29.17 -14.51
CA TYR A 131 24.39 -28.03 -15.29
C TYR A 131 24.83 -28.15 -16.75
N GLU A 132 24.00 -27.64 -17.67
CA GLU A 132 24.37 -27.52 -19.07
C GLU A 132 25.38 -26.38 -19.28
N PRO A 133 26.26 -26.47 -20.30
CA PRO A 133 27.16 -25.38 -20.64
C PRO A 133 26.41 -24.07 -20.86
N PRO A 134 26.96 -22.93 -20.40
CA PRO A 134 26.30 -21.64 -20.56
C PRO A 134 26.27 -21.21 -22.04
N PRO A 135 25.20 -20.53 -22.48
CA PRO A 135 25.16 -19.90 -23.80
C PRO A 135 26.09 -18.68 -23.85
N ALA A 136 26.21 -18.09 -25.04
CA ALA A 136 26.88 -16.81 -25.20
C ALA A 136 26.07 -15.68 -24.52
N PRO A 137 26.74 -14.67 -23.92
CA PRO A 137 26.08 -13.46 -23.48
C PRO A 137 25.30 -12.79 -24.60
N TRP A 138 24.20 -12.13 -24.23
CA TRP A 138 23.42 -11.33 -25.16
C TRP A 138 24.25 -10.19 -25.77
N PRO A 139 24.10 -9.91 -27.07
CA PRO A 139 24.70 -8.71 -27.65
C PRO A 139 24.09 -7.46 -27.00
N VAL A 140 24.96 -6.48 -26.74
CA VAL A 140 24.60 -5.17 -26.20
C VAL A 140 24.79 -4.14 -27.30
N ASP A 141 23.74 -3.37 -27.58
CA ASP A 141 23.79 -2.18 -28.43
C ASP A 141 23.89 -0.94 -27.54
N PRO A 142 25.07 -0.30 -27.44
CA PRO A 142 25.25 0.87 -26.59
C PRO A 142 24.60 2.14 -27.15
N SER A 143 24.16 2.15 -28.42
CA SER A 143 23.58 3.36 -29.03
C SER A 143 22.22 3.75 -28.43
N ALA A 144 21.50 2.79 -27.86
CA ALA A 144 20.22 2.99 -27.18
C ALA A 144 20.36 3.24 -25.67
N ASP A 145 21.59 3.28 -25.14
CA ASP A 145 21.83 3.49 -23.73
C ASP A 145 21.76 4.96 -23.33
N ARG A 146 21.09 5.21 -22.22
CA ARG A 146 21.17 6.44 -21.44
C ARG A 146 21.82 6.12 -20.11
N THR A 147 22.52 7.12 -19.55
CA THR A 147 23.06 7.04 -18.19
C THR A 147 21.90 7.08 -17.17
N PRO A 148 21.83 6.14 -16.23
CA PRO A 148 20.92 6.21 -15.10
C PRO A 148 21.05 7.55 -14.36
N GLN A 149 19.92 8.22 -14.08
CA GLN A 149 19.91 9.50 -13.35
C GLN A 149 20.16 9.37 -11.85
N MET A 150 20.22 8.12 -11.36
CA MET A 150 20.30 7.76 -9.94
C MET A 150 21.45 6.77 -9.74
N ARG A 151 22.12 6.86 -8.59
CA ARG A 151 23.08 5.83 -8.14
C ARG A 151 22.34 4.67 -7.47
N ALA A 152 22.87 3.46 -7.58
CA ALA A 152 22.22 2.27 -7.02
C ALA A 152 21.87 2.39 -5.53
N GLU A 153 22.77 2.96 -4.72
CA GLU A 153 22.56 3.21 -3.28
C GLU A 153 21.32 4.08 -2.97
N GLN A 154 20.91 4.94 -3.91
CA GLN A 154 19.75 5.81 -3.75
C GLN A 154 18.44 5.03 -3.84
N LEU A 155 18.43 3.84 -4.48
CA LEU A 155 17.27 2.94 -4.45
C LEU A 155 16.85 2.63 -3.01
N TYR A 156 17.82 2.50 -2.11
CA TYR A 156 17.59 2.12 -0.72
C TYR A 156 17.58 3.32 0.22
N THR A 157 18.54 4.23 0.11
CA THR A 157 18.66 5.40 0.99
C THR A 157 17.51 6.40 0.79
N GLU A 158 17.04 6.57 -0.44
CA GLU A 158 15.85 7.37 -0.74
C GLU A 158 14.54 6.56 -0.78
N ARG A 159 14.63 5.28 -0.37
CA ARG A 159 13.50 4.38 -0.10
C ARG A 159 12.61 4.09 -1.31
N TRP A 160 13.17 4.12 -2.51
CA TRP A 160 12.48 3.65 -3.72
C TRP A 160 12.23 2.14 -3.69
N MET A 161 13.03 1.41 -2.92
CA MET A 161 12.85 0.02 -2.56
C MET A 161 12.52 -0.11 -1.07
N PHE A 162 11.59 -1.01 -0.74
CA PHE A 162 11.21 -1.30 0.65
C PHE A 162 12.23 -2.22 1.36
N HIS A 163 13.08 -2.89 0.60
CA HIS A 163 14.09 -3.85 1.05
C HIS A 163 15.05 -3.31 2.12
N GLY A 164 15.19 -4.06 3.20
CA GLY A 164 16.20 -3.91 4.24
C GLY A 164 17.55 -4.56 3.87
N PRO A 165 18.60 -4.36 4.68
CA PRO A 165 19.99 -4.66 4.30
C PRO A 165 20.25 -6.04 3.70
N LEU A 166 19.62 -7.11 4.21
CA LEU A 166 19.82 -8.48 3.71
C LEU A 166 19.31 -8.70 2.28
N PHE A 167 18.56 -7.76 1.71
CA PHE A 167 18.05 -7.81 0.34
C PHE A 167 18.62 -6.70 -0.57
N GLN A 168 19.54 -5.86 -0.09
CA GLN A 168 20.11 -4.74 -0.85
C GLN A 168 21.30 -5.18 -1.71
N GLY A 169 21.02 -5.79 -2.85
CA GLY A 169 22.03 -6.34 -3.76
C GLY A 169 22.28 -5.52 -5.03
N VAL A 170 21.43 -4.55 -5.40
CA VAL A 170 21.71 -3.69 -6.55
C VAL A 170 22.85 -2.74 -6.20
N SER A 171 24.04 -3.03 -6.72
CA SER A 171 25.27 -2.30 -6.39
C SER A 171 25.65 -1.22 -7.40
N GLU A 172 25.28 -1.40 -8.68
CA GLU A 172 25.52 -0.39 -9.72
C GLU A 172 24.37 -0.37 -10.74
N LEU A 173 24.03 0.82 -11.22
CA LEU A 173 23.14 1.05 -12.36
C LEU A 173 24.01 1.49 -13.53
N THR A 174 24.11 0.68 -14.58
CA THR A 174 25.10 0.89 -15.65
C THR A 174 24.51 1.46 -16.92
N ALA A 175 23.27 1.08 -17.27
CA ALA A 175 22.59 1.61 -18.45
C ALA A 175 21.07 1.47 -18.34
N ILE A 176 20.35 2.40 -18.96
CA ILE A 176 18.90 2.35 -19.10
C ILE A 176 18.48 2.80 -20.50
N GLY A 177 17.48 2.15 -21.08
CA GLY A 177 16.86 2.56 -22.33
C GLY A 177 15.37 2.29 -22.33
N ASP A 178 14.71 2.53 -23.46
CA ASP A 178 13.25 2.47 -23.56
C ASP A 178 12.70 1.04 -23.41
N ARG A 179 13.54 0.03 -23.57
CA ARG A 179 13.17 -1.39 -23.47
C ARG A 179 14.24 -2.25 -22.79
N HIS A 180 15.15 -1.64 -22.03
CA HIS A 180 16.18 -2.38 -21.31
C HIS A 180 16.70 -1.63 -20.08
N VAL A 181 17.27 -2.39 -19.15
CA VAL A 181 18.08 -1.87 -18.04
C VAL A 181 19.22 -2.84 -17.76
N ARG A 182 20.37 -2.31 -17.36
CA ARG A 182 21.54 -3.08 -16.95
C ARG A 182 22.14 -2.53 -15.67
N GLY A 183 22.68 -3.44 -14.87
CA GLY A 183 23.29 -3.12 -13.58
C GLY A 183 24.22 -4.22 -13.09
N VAL A 184 24.85 -3.97 -11.95
CA VAL A 184 25.66 -4.97 -11.25
C VAL A 184 24.96 -5.32 -9.94
N LEU A 185 24.76 -6.62 -9.73
CA LEU A 185 24.23 -7.18 -8.50
C LEU A 185 25.39 -7.72 -7.67
N THR A 186 25.42 -7.42 -6.38
CA THR A 186 26.27 -8.08 -5.40
C THR A 186 25.37 -9.03 -4.60
N ALA A 187 25.64 -10.33 -4.68
CA ALA A 187 24.77 -11.36 -4.11
C ALA A 187 24.60 -11.17 -2.59
N PRO A 188 23.37 -10.94 -2.09
CA PRO A 188 23.12 -10.86 -0.65
C PRO A 188 23.08 -12.26 0.00
N GLU A 189 23.04 -12.29 1.33
CA GLU A 189 23.03 -13.55 2.10
C GLU A 189 21.65 -14.22 2.15
N ALA A 190 20.55 -13.47 2.07
CA ALA A 190 19.22 -14.02 2.25
C ALA A 190 18.82 -15.00 1.11
N PRO A 191 18.14 -16.12 1.39
CA PRO A 191 17.74 -17.09 0.37
C PRO A 191 16.89 -16.47 -0.75
N GLY A 192 17.28 -16.69 -2.01
CA GLY A 192 16.57 -16.17 -3.19
C GLY A 192 16.76 -14.66 -3.44
N SER A 193 17.53 -13.96 -2.61
CA SER A 193 17.73 -12.51 -2.71
C SER A 193 18.50 -12.07 -3.96
N LEU A 194 19.37 -12.91 -4.54
CA LEU A 194 20.06 -12.58 -5.79
C LEU A 194 19.06 -12.37 -6.94
N LEU A 195 18.09 -13.27 -7.10
CA LEU A 195 17.04 -13.12 -8.11
C LEU A 195 16.03 -12.05 -7.71
N ASP A 196 15.81 -11.80 -6.42
CA ASP A 196 14.98 -10.67 -5.96
C ASP A 196 15.56 -9.34 -6.46
N ASN A 197 16.89 -9.20 -6.42
CA ASN A 197 17.60 -8.02 -6.92
C ASN A 197 17.51 -7.84 -8.45
N VAL A 198 17.23 -8.91 -9.21
CA VAL A 198 16.85 -8.80 -10.62
C VAL A 198 15.49 -8.10 -10.74
N GLY A 199 14.53 -8.49 -9.91
CA GLY A 199 13.22 -7.83 -9.79
C GLY A 199 13.34 -6.38 -9.34
N GLN A 200 14.25 -6.07 -8.39
CA GLN A 200 14.50 -4.69 -7.97
C GLN A 200 15.07 -3.83 -9.11
N LEU A 201 15.98 -4.38 -9.94
CA LEU A 201 16.50 -3.67 -11.11
C LEU A 201 15.41 -3.44 -12.17
N LEU A 202 14.50 -4.40 -12.36
CA LEU A 202 13.30 -4.23 -13.20
C LEU A 202 12.36 -3.15 -12.63
N GLY A 203 12.17 -3.15 -11.31
CA GLY A 203 11.43 -2.13 -10.57
C GLY A 203 12.01 -0.72 -10.75
N TYR A 204 13.34 -0.59 -10.76
CA TYR A 204 14.00 0.67 -11.10
C TYR A 204 13.65 1.12 -12.53
N TRP A 205 13.71 0.22 -13.52
CA TRP A 205 13.39 0.57 -14.91
C TRP A 205 11.98 1.16 -15.04
N ILE A 206 10.97 0.51 -14.45
CA ILE A 206 9.59 1.00 -14.56
C ILE A 206 9.42 2.37 -13.87
N MET A 207 10.02 2.58 -12.70
CA MET A 207 9.96 3.85 -11.99
C MET A 207 10.68 4.99 -12.71
N ALA A 208 11.76 4.68 -13.43
CA ALA A 208 12.57 5.66 -14.14
C ALA A 208 12.03 6.00 -15.54
N THR A 209 11.14 5.17 -16.11
CA THR A 209 10.67 5.32 -17.51
C THR A 209 9.19 5.64 -17.64
N LEU A 210 8.35 5.26 -16.67
CA LEU A 210 6.91 5.46 -16.72
C LEU A 210 6.45 6.42 -15.61
N THR A 211 5.33 7.09 -15.85
CA THR A 211 4.72 8.06 -14.90
C THR A 211 3.61 7.45 -14.05
N GLU A 212 3.04 6.33 -14.50
CA GLU A 212 1.85 5.72 -13.93
C GLU A 212 2.06 4.22 -13.68
N ARG A 213 1.34 3.70 -12.69
CA ARG A 213 1.34 2.29 -12.29
C ARG A 213 2.73 1.68 -12.19
N THR A 214 3.59 2.32 -11.41
CA THR A 214 5.02 2.03 -11.33
C THR A 214 5.42 1.19 -10.12
N THR A 215 4.45 0.78 -9.30
CA THR A 215 4.62 -0.28 -8.30
C THR A 215 4.27 -1.61 -8.95
N VAL A 216 5.18 -2.58 -8.82
CA VAL A 216 5.08 -3.89 -9.48
C VAL A 216 5.43 -5.01 -8.52
N PHE A 217 4.77 -6.15 -8.67
CA PHE A 217 5.09 -7.37 -7.94
C PHE A 217 5.03 -8.60 -8.85
N PRO A 218 5.96 -9.57 -8.72
CA PRO A 218 5.97 -10.78 -9.55
C PRO A 218 4.73 -11.64 -9.35
N VAL A 219 4.14 -12.11 -10.46
CA VAL A 219 2.97 -13.00 -10.46
C VAL A 219 3.22 -14.31 -11.20
N SER A 220 4.13 -14.32 -12.17
CA SER A 220 4.51 -15.54 -12.88
C SER A 220 5.86 -15.39 -13.55
N LEU A 221 6.46 -16.53 -13.87
CA LEU A 221 7.65 -16.59 -14.70
C LEU A 221 7.57 -17.85 -15.59
N GLY A 222 7.98 -17.70 -16.85
CA GLY A 222 7.93 -18.78 -17.83
C GLY A 222 9.00 -19.83 -17.61
N ASP A 223 10.28 -19.41 -17.63
CA ASP A 223 11.43 -20.32 -17.57
C ASP A 223 12.65 -19.66 -16.89
N ILE A 224 13.33 -20.39 -16.02
CA ILE A 224 14.66 -20.09 -15.48
C ILE A 224 15.59 -21.23 -15.87
N ARG A 225 16.78 -20.91 -16.37
CA ARG A 225 17.88 -21.84 -16.57
C ARG A 225 19.09 -21.42 -15.76
N PHE A 226 19.72 -22.39 -15.11
CA PHE A 226 20.97 -22.21 -14.38
C PHE A 226 22.08 -23.02 -15.08
N HIS A 227 23.26 -22.41 -15.20
CA HIS A 227 24.42 -22.99 -15.89
C HIS A 227 25.60 -23.25 -14.93
N GLY A 228 25.34 -23.20 -13.63
CA GLY A 228 26.31 -23.45 -12.58
C GLY A 228 25.69 -23.33 -11.18
N PRO A 229 26.45 -23.63 -10.12
CA PRO A 229 26.02 -23.39 -8.75
C PRO A 229 25.72 -21.91 -8.53
N GLU A 230 24.83 -21.62 -7.57
CA GLU A 230 24.50 -20.25 -7.19
C GLU A 230 25.74 -19.51 -6.66
N PRO A 231 26.04 -18.29 -7.16
CA PRO A 231 27.11 -17.44 -6.67
C PRO A 231 26.97 -17.16 -5.18
N GLY A 232 28.11 -17.18 -4.48
CA GLY A 232 28.16 -16.98 -3.03
C GLY A 232 27.90 -15.53 -2.62
N PRO A 233 27.56 -15.26 -1.35
CA PRO A 233 27.39 -13.89 -0.85
C PRO A 233 28.62 -13.01 -1.13
N GLY A 234 28.37 -11.77 -1.56
CA GLY A 234 29.39 -10.81 -1.95
C GLY A 234 29.93 -10.99 -3.39
N GLU A 235 29.61 -12.08 -4.08
CA GLU A 235 29.98 -12.24 -5.49
C GLU A 235 29.19 -11.27 -6.39
N ARG A 236 29.85 -10.80 -7.45
CA ARG A 236 29.33 -9.75 -8.33
C ARG A 236 28.88 -10.32 -9.67
N LEU A 237 27.68 -9.93 -10.10
CA LEU A 237 27.07 -10.36 -11.34
C LEU A 237 26.62 -9.17 -12.18
N THR A 238 26.87 -9.21 -13.48
CA THR A 238 26.22 -8.28 -14.40
C THR A 238 24.82 -8.79 -14.70
N CYS A 239 23.80 -7.97 -14.50
CA CYS A 239 22.43 -8.27 -14.85
C CYS A 239 22.01 -7.42 -16.05
N ALA A 240 21.46 -8.07 -17.07
CA ALA A 240 20.85 -7.41 -18.21
C ALA A 240 19.38 -7.81 -18.33
N ILE A 241 18.50 -6.83 -18.47
CA ILE A 241 17.06 -7.01 -18.55
C ILE A 241 16.54 -6.41 -19.86
N ARG A 242 15.72 -7.16 -20.59
CA ARG A 242 15.02 -6.74 -21.80
C ARG A 242 13.53 -6.74 -21.55
N ILE A 243 12.87 -5.62 -21.76
CA ILE A 243 11.43 -5.50 -21.59
C ILE A 243 10.73 -6.05 -22.84
N THR A 244 9.91 -7.08 -22.65
CA THR A 244 9.19 -7.77 -23.73
C THR A 244 7.75 -7.29 -23.87
N GLY A 245 7.15 -6.72 -22.82
CA GLY A 245 5.77 -6.21 -22.86
C GLY A 245 5.45 -5.25 -21.72
N VAL A 246 4.61 -4.26 -22.01
CA VAL A 246 4.02 -3.36 -21.01
C VAL A 246 2.56 -3.16 -21.39
N THR A 247 1.66 -3.54 -20.49
CA THR A 247 0.22 -3.25 -20.59
C THR A 247 -0.21 -2.43 -19.38
N GLU A 248 -1.47 -2.01 -19.31
CA GLU A 248 -2.00 -1.36 -18.09
C GLU A 248 -1.81 -2.24 -16.84
N GLY A 249 -2.03 -3.55 -16.96
CA GLY A 249 -2.01 -4.48 -15.82
C GLY A 249 -0.68 -5.21 -15.60
N THR A 250 0.20 -5.28 -16.60
CA THR A 250 1.39 -6.15 -16.54
C THR A 250 2.65 -5.54 -17.14
N LEU A 251 3.80 -5.98 -16.61
CA LEU A 251 5.15 -5.76 -17.14
C LEU A 251 5.78 -7.12 -17.38
N THR A 252 6.29 -7.38 -18.60
CA THR A 252 6.99 -8.63 -18.92
C THR A 252 8.41 -8.36 -19.39
N ALA A 253 9.35 -9.20 -18.96
CA ALA A 253 10.76 -9.06 -19.28
C ALA A 253 11.51 -10.39 -19.29
N ASP A 254 12.62 -10.40 -20.02
CA ASP A 254 13.62 -11.46 -20.01
C ASP A 254 14.90 -10.92 -19.35
N MET A 255 15.61 -11.77 -18.60
CA MET A 255 16.85 -11.39 -17.92
C MET A 255 17.99 -12.38 -18.18
N GLN A 256 19.22 -11.87 -18.19
CA GLN A 256 20.43 -12.67 -18.24
C GLN A 256 21.41 -12.17 -17.17
N LEU A 257 21.92 -13.09 -16.36
CA LEU A 257 22.92 -12.82 -15.34
C LEU A 257 24.25 -13.44 -15.75
N LEU A 258 25.32 -12.63 -15.67
CA LEU A 258 26.68 -13.07 -15.94
C LEU A 258 27.49 -13.07 -14.65
N HIS A 259 28.12 -14.21 -14.35
CA HIS A 259 29.14 -14.31 -13.31
C HIS A 259 30.50 -14.53 -13.97
N GLN A 260 31.48 -13.67 -13.66
CA GLN A 260 32.82 -13.70 -14.26
C GLN A 260 32.80 -13.73 -15.81
N GLY A 261 31.90 -12.96 -16.41
CA GLY A 261 31.75 -12.84 -17.87
C GLY A 261 31.06 -14.02 -18.56
N ARG A 262 30.63 -15.04 -17.82
CA ARG A 262 29.89 -16.20 -18.34
C ARG A 262 28.44 -16.15 -17.87
N VAL A 263 27.51 -16.53 -18.73
CA VAL A 263 26.09 -16.63 -18.34
C VAL A 263 25.95 -17.64 -17.21
N TRP A 264 25.38 -17.19 -16.09
CA TRP A 264 25.04 -18.05 -14.96
C TRP A 264 23.57 -18.43 -15.00
N ALA A 265 22.69 -17.47 -15.28
CA ALA A 265 21.26 -17.72 -15.38
C ALA A 265 20.60 -16.93 -16.50
N GLU A 266 19.55 -17.53 -17.07
CA GLU A 266 18.61 -16.91 -18.00
C GLU A 266 17.20 -17.03 -17.43
N LEU A 267 16.43 -15.94 -17.48
CA LEU A 267 15.05 -15.87 -17.04
C LEU A 267 14.20 -15.37 -18.21
N ARG A 268 13.09 -16.03 -18.49
CA ARG A 268 12.18 -15.71 -19.60
C ARG A 268 10.76 -15.56 -19.13
N ASP A 269 10.04 -14.65 -19.77
CA ASP A 269 8.64 -14.35 -19.49
C ASP A 269 8.38 -14.03 -18.00
N TRP A 270 9.34 -13.36 -17.33
CA TRP A 270 9.09 -12.83 -16.00
C TRP A 270 7.98 -11.79 -16.11
N THR A 271 6.90 -11.99 -15.37
CA THR A 271 5.71 -11.14 -15.42
C THR A 271 5.41 -10.57 -14.05
N ASP A 272 5.41 -9.25 -13.97
CA ASP A 272 4.90 -8.51 -12.83
C ASP A 272 3.50 -7.99 -13.10
N ARG A 273 2.67 -7.94 -12.05
CA ARG A 273 1.45 -7.16 -12.03
C ARG A 273 1.77 -5.72 -11.66
N ARG A 274 1.15 -4.76 -12.36
CA ARG A 274 1.27 -3.32 -12.11
C ARG A 274 0.13 -2.82 -11.23
N PHE A 275 0.45 -1.98 -10.26
CA PHE A 275 -0.48 -1.39 -9.29
C PHE A 275 -0.50 0.12 -9.43
N ASP A 276 -1.63 0.76 -9.15
CA ASP A 276 -1.75 2.22 -9.25
C ASP A 276 -0.83 2.94 -8.28
N THR A 277 -0.19 3.99 -8.78
CA THR A 277 0.74 4.81 -8.01
C THR A 277 0.46 6.27 -8.31
N ASP A 278 -0.44 6.86 -7.54
CA ASP A 278 -0.56 8.31 -7.48
C ASP A 278 0.70 8.90 -6.80
N PRO A 279 1.21 10.09 -7.22
CA PRO A 279 2.38 10.71 -6.61
C PRO A 279 2.29 10.87 -5.09
N GLY A 280 1.09 11.12 -4.54
CA GLY A 280 0.86 11.21 -3.10
C GLY A 280 1.05 9.87 -2.40
N ILE A 281 0.59 8.76 -2.99
CA ILE A 281 0.80 7.40 -2.47
C ILE A 281 2.30 7.10 -2.40
N ARG A 282 3.04 7.40 -3.47
CA ARG A 282 4.50 7.16 -3.54
C ARG A 282 5.27 7.92 -2.46
N ALA A 283 4.89 9.17 -2.17
CA ALA A 283 5.54 9.95 -1.13
C ALA A 283 5.33 9.33 0.27
N VAL A 284 4.10 8.86 0.54
CA VAL A 284 3.75 8.15 1.78
C VAL A 284 4.44 6.79 1.87
N ASP A 285 4.53 6.01 0.80
CA ASP A 285 5.23 4.72 0.82
C ASP A 285 6.73 4.88 1.17
N ARG A 286 7.37 5.95 0.67
CA ARG A 286 8.79 6.25 0.96
C ARG A 286 8.97 6.81 2.37
N PHE A 287 8.14 7.76 2.76
CA PHE A 287 8.31 8.54 4.00
C PHE A 287 6.98 8.64 4.77
N PRO A 288 6.46 7.50 5.28
CA PRO A 288 5.15 7.49 5.93
C PRO A 288 5.16 8.24 7.25
N GLY A 289 6.32 8.56 7.84
CA GLY A 289 6.43 9.35 9.06
C GLY A 289 6.20 10.86 8.86
N SER A 290 6.32 11.37 7.64
CA SER A 290 6.33 12.83 7.35
C SER A 290 5.46 13.24 6.17
N HIS A 291 4.77 12.29 5.54
CA HIS A 291 3.86 12.54 4.42
C HIS A 291 2.46 12.01 4.73
N THR A 292 1.47 12.60 4.06
CA THR A 292 0.05 12.30 4.19
C THR A 292 -0.54 11.86 2.85
N LEU A 293 -1.57 11.02 2.88
CA LEU A 293 -2.39 10.75 1.70
C LEU A 293 -3.45 11.85 1.53
N SER A 294 -3.79 12.53 2.63
CA SER A 294 -4.69 13.66 2.66
C SER A 294 -3.97 14.96 2.27
N THR A 295 -4.66 15.84 1.56
CA THR A 295 -4.27 17.24 1.40
C THR A 295 -4.65 18.01 2.66
N ARG A 296 -3.67 18.67 3.29
CA ARG A 296 -3.92 19.61 4.40
C ARG A 296 -4.42 20.95 3.85
N GLN A 297 -5.49 21.45 4.42
CA GLN A 297 -6.11 22.72 4.07
C GLN A 297 -5.57 23.84 4.97
N PRO A 298 -5.59 25.12 4.53
CA PRO A 298 -5.06 26.23 5.32
C PRO A 298 -5.67 26.34 6.72
N GLU A 299 -6.93 25.96 6.89
CA GLU A 299 -7.67 26.00 8.16
C GLU A 299 -7.40 24.79 9.09
N GLY A 300 -6.47 23.91 8.71
CA GLY A 300 -5.96 22.82 9.54
C GLY A 300 -6.76 21.51 9.46
N TRP A 301 -7.72 21.39 8.54
CA TRP A 301 -8.39 20.11 8.26
C TRP A 301 -7.74 19.36 7.09
N ALA A 302 -7.91 18.04 7.08
CA ALA A 302 -7.38 17.13 6.09
C ALA A 302 -8.49 16.63 5.15
N GLN A 303 -8.16 16.49 3.87
CA GLN A 303 -9.06 15.96 2.84
C GLN A 303 -8.37 14.86 2.05
N VAL A 304 -8.98 13.69 1.96
CA VAL A 304 -8.52 12.58 1.13
C VAL A 304 -9.60 12.21 0.12
N HIS A 305 -9.16 11.85 -1.08
CA HIS A 305 -9.99 11.20 -2.08
C HIS A 305 -9.46 9.79 -2.31
N GLU A 306 -10.34 8.83 -2.58
CA GLU A 306 -9.94 7.48 -2.96
C GLU A 306 -9.27 7.51 -4.35
N ARG A 307 -7.95 7.63 -4.41
CA ARG A 307 -7.16 7.62 -5.65
C ARG A 307 -6.68 6.22 -6.06
N TRP A 308 -7.22 5.18 -5.44
CA TRP A 308 -6.88 3.78 -5.68
C TRP A 308 -8.10 3.04 -6.26
N PRO A 309 -8.14 2.79 -7.58
CA PRO A 309 -9.35 2.29 -8.25
C PRO A 309 -9.56 0.79 -8.04
N ASP A 310 -8.51 0.00 -7.80
CA ASP A 310 -8.60 -1.44 -7.64
C ASP A 310 -8.43 -1.93 -6.19
N LEU A 311 -9.01 -3.09 -5.90
CA LEU A 311 -9.02 -3.69 -4.56
C LEU A 311 -7.63 -4.02 -4.04
N ALA A 312 -6.68 -4.35 -4.92
CA ALA A 312 -5.35 -4.74 -4.49
C ALA A 312 -4.54 -3.51 -4.07
N THR A 313 -4.64 -2.40 -4.81
CA THR A 313 -4.06 -1.12 -4.38
C THR A 313 -4.71 -0.62 -3.07
N ARG A 314 -6.03 -0.81 -2.89
CA ARG A 314 -6.71 -0.49 -1.62
C ARG A 314 -6.15 -1.29 -0.43
N GLU A 315 -5.83 -2.57 -0.62
CA GLU A 315 -5.24 -3.41 0.42
C GLU A 315 -3.86 -2.88 0.84
N LEU A 316 -3.03 -2.44 -0.11
CA LEU A 316 -1.73 -1.82 0.17
C LEU A 316 -1.89 -0.54 0.99
N VAL A 317 -2.78 0.37 0.56
CA VAL A 317 -3.09 1.61 1.26
C VAL A 317 -3.62 1.33 2.68
N MET A 318 -4.54 0.37 2.81
CA MET A 318 -5.11 -0.02 4.10
C MET A 318 -4.04 -0.49 5.07
N ARG A 319 -3.12 -1.35 4.62
CA ARG A 319 -2.06 -1.87 5.49
C ARG A 319 -0.98 -0.85 5.82
N ASN A 320 -0.70 0.10 4.93
CA ASN A 320 0.23 1.20 5.22
C ASN A 320 -0.36 2.20 6.24
N MET A 321 -1.68 2.42 6.23
CA MET A 321 -2.33 3.45 7.03
C MET A 321 -2.90 2.97 8.37
N LEU A 322 -3.35 1.71 8.46
CA LEU A 322 -4.01 1.18 9.65
C LEU A 322 -3.05 0.30 10.47
N GLY A 323 -3.05 0.47 11.79
CA GLY A 323 -2.38 -0.45 12.72
C GLY A 323 -3.15 -1.77 12.89
N GLY A 324 -2.54 -2.78 13.53
CA GLY A 324 -3.11 -4.13 13.65
C GLY A 324 -4.55 -4.20 14.15
N GLU A 325 -4.89 -3.47 15.23
CA GLU A 325 -6.26 -3.46 15.78
C GLU A 325 -7.28 -2.85 14.81
N GLU A 326 -6.92 -1.75 14.15
CA GLU A 326 -7.79 -1.10 13.15
C GLU A 326 -8.00 -1.99 11.93
N ARG A 327 -6.98 -2.76 11.51
CA ARG A 327 -7.11 -3.74 10.42
C ARG A 327 -8.09 -4.86 10.77
N ASN A 328 -8.10 -5.32 12.03
CA ASN A 328 -9.09 -6.31 12.49
C ASN A 328 -10.52 -5.74 12.42
N GLY A 329 -10.71 -4.49 12.89
CA GLY A 329 -11.98 -3.79 12.77
C GLY A 329 -12.42 -3.61 11.32
N TYR A 330 -11.50 -3.21 10.44
CA TYR A 330 -11.74 -3.06 9.00
C TYR A 330 -12.18 -4.37 8.35
N ALA A 331 -11.50 -5.48 8.66
CA ALA A 331 -11.82 -6.80 8.11
C ALA A 331 -13.23 -7.28 8.53
N ALA A 332 -13.70 -6.91 9.72
CA ALA A 332 -15.04 -7.25 10.20
C ALA A 332 -16.17 -6.44 9.53
N LEU A 333 -15.87 -5.34 8.84
CA LEU A 333 -16.89 -4.52 8.18
C LEU A 333 -17.40 -5.17 6.89
N PRO A 334 -18.70 -4.96 6.55
CA PRO A 334 -19.23 -5.27 5.23
C PRO A 334 -18.43 -4.55 4.13
N PRO A 335 -18.21 -5.16 2.95
CA PRO A 335 -17.39 -4.59 1.87
C PRO A 335 -17.76 -3.14 1.50
N VAL A 336 -19.06 -2.81 1.50
CA VAL A 336 -19.57 -1.47 1.17
C VAL A 336 -19.10 -0.40 2.18
N ARG A 337 -18.97 -0.76 3.47
CA ARG A 337 -18.56 0.17 4.54
C ARG A 337 -17.05 0.34 4.65
N ARG A 338 -16.27 -0.63 4.17
CA ARG A 338 -14.80 -0.62 4.23
C ARG A 338 -14.20 0.62 3.57
N ARG A 339 -14.71 0.99 2.39
CA ARG A 339 -14.25 2.16 1.63
C ARG A 339 -14.28 3.45 2.47
N GLN A 340 -15.46 3.76 3.00
CA GLN A 340 -15.71 4.97 3.78
C GLN A 340 -14.98 4.96 5.12
N PHE A 341 -14.94 3.80 5.78
CA PHE A 341 -14.16 3.63 7.00
C PHE A 341 -12.68 3.96 6.77
N LEU A 342 -12.08 3.42 5.70
CA LEU A 342 -10.68 3.66 5.38
C LEU A 342 -10.41 5.15 5.10
N LEU A 343 -11.25 5.81 4.29
CA LEU A 343 -11.13 7.25 4.01
C LEU A 343 -11.21 8.09 5.29
N GLY A 344 -12.16 7.79 6.18
CA GLY A 344 -12.28 8.48 7.47
C GLY A 344 -11.07 8.28 8.37
N ARG A 345 -10.51 7.06 8.41
CA ARG A 345 -9.29 6.75 9.19
C ARG A 345 -8.05 7.44 8.64
N ILE A 346 -7.88 7.46 7.32
CA ILE A 346 -6.78 8.18 6.67
C ILE A 346 -6.86 9.67 6.99
N ALA A 347 -8.03 10.30 6.77
CA ALA A 347 -8.21 11.72 7.05
C ALA A 347 -7.93 12.05 8.53
N ALA A 348 -8.46 11.24 9.46
CA ALA A 348 -8.27 11.44 10.90
C ALA A 348 -6.81 11.35 11.32
N LYS A 349 -6.11 10.29 10.89
CA LYS A 349 -4.69 10.12 11.18
C LYS A 349 -3.87 11.26 10.60
N ASP A 350 -4.12 11.64 9.35
CA ASP A 350 -3.36 12.73 8.71
C ASP A 350 -3.64 14.10 9.36
N ALA A 351 -4.86 14.38 9.81
CA ALA A 351 -5.20 15.59 10.56
C ALA A 351 -4.48 15.63 11.92
N VAL A 352 -4.49 14.53 12.67
CA VAL A 352 -3.79 14.42 13.96
C VAL A 352 -2.28 14.54 13.76
N ARG A 353 -1.71 13.83 12.80
CA ARG A 353 -0.28 13.86 12.51
C ARG A 353 0.18 15.27 12.12
N SER A 354 -0.62 15.96 11.29
CA SER A 354 -0.35 17.36 10.93
C SER A 354 -0.34 18.28 12.15
N LEU A 355 -1.32 18.15 13.06
CA LEU A 355 -1.35 18.91 14.31
C LEU A 355 -0.09 18.64 15.16
N LEU A 356 0.30 17.38 15.30
CA LEU A 356 1.50 17.01 16.07
C LEU A 356 2.79 17.54 15.42
N TRP A 357 2.86 17.59 14.09
CA TRP A 357 4.01 18.19 13.39
C TRP A 357 4.11 19.70 13.60
N ASP A 358 2.98 20.40 13.53
CA ASP A 358 2.91 21.83 13.84
C ASP A 358 3.38 22.12 15.27
N GLU A 359 3.15 21.16 16.19
CA GLU A 359 3.60 21.20 17.58
C GLU A 359 5.02 20.62 17.80
N GLY A 360 5.73 20.23 16.75
CA GLY A 360 7.13 19.82 16.80
C GLY A 360 7.40 18.34 17.11
N ALA A 361 6.44 17.44 16.88
CA ALA A 361 6.58 16.01 17.20
C ALA A 361 7.59 15.23 16.33
N GLY A 362 8.11 15.83 15.25
CA GLY A 362 8.96 15.14 14.26
C GLY A 362 8.19 14.07 13.48
N ASP A 363 8.86 13.01 13.02
CA ASP A 363 8.19 11.93 12.30
C ASP A 363 7.11 11.26 13.19
N VAL A 364 5.91 11.10 12.62
CA VAL A 364 4.78 10.39 13.20
C VAL A 364 4.22 9.43 12.16
N TYR A 365 4.36 8.13 12.40
CA TYR A 365 3.90 7.09 11.49
C TYR A 365 2.40 6.83 11.66
N PRO A 366 1.67 6.41 10.61
CA PRO A 366 0.22 6.19 10.69
C PRO A 366 -0.17 5.20 11.79
N ALA A 367 0.60 4.12 11.96
CA ALA A 367 0.32 3.10 12.97
C ALA A 367 0.49 3.61 14.42
N GLU A 368 1.22 4.71 14.65
CA GLU A 368 1.38 5.32 15.98
C GLU A 368 0.10 5.99 16.52
N ILE A 369 -0.86 6.26 15.64
CA ILE A 369 -2.10 6.94 15.94
C ILE A 369 -3.25 5.95 15.78
N ALA A 370 -3.88 5.55 16.88
CA ALA A 370 -5.04 4.67 16.86
C ALA A 370 -6.33 5.51 16.94
N VAL A 371 -7.30 5.18 16.09
CA VAL A 371 -8.59 5.89 16.02
C VAL A 371 -9.71 4.91 16.35
N HIS A 372 -10.34 5.14 17.49
CA HIS A 372 -11.44 4.34 18.02
C HIS A 372 -12.71 5.18 18.08
N ASN A 373 -13.82 4.56 18.48
CA ASN A 373 -15.06 5.27 18.79
C ASN A 373 -15.39 5.03 20.27
N ASP A 374 -15.86 6.05 20.97
CA ASP A 374 -16.39 5.89 22.33
C ASP A 374 -17.77 5.21 22.34
N GLY A 375 -18.36 5.07 23.53
CA GLY A 375 -19.67 4.43 23.71
C GLY A 375 -20.83 5.14 23.01
N GLU A 376 -20.69 6.43 22.68
CA GLU A 376 -21.67 7.20 21.91
C GLU A 376 -21.36 7.22 20.40
N GLY A 377 -20.27 6.57 19.99
CA GLY A 377 -19.83 6.47 18.61
C GLY A 377 -18.94 7.63 18.16
N ARG A 378 -18.56 8.56 19.04
CA ARG A 378 -17.68 9.68 18.71
C ARG A 378 -16.24 9.19 18.50
N PRO A 379 -15.53 9.66 17.48
CA PRO A 379 -14.14 9.26 17.26
C PRO A 379 -13.22 9.80 18.36
N VAL A 380 -12.38 8.93 18.90
CA VAL A 380 -11.35 9.23 19.91
C VAL A 380 -10.01 8.74 19.41
N VAL A 381 -8.96 9.51 19.71
CA VAL A 381 -7.59 9.25 19.27
C VAL A 381 -6.72 8.93 20.47
N SER A 382 -5.92 7.89 20.36
CA SER A 382 -4.85 7.56 21.29
C SER A 382 -3.55 7.37 20.53
N GLY A 383 -2.44 7.65 21.20
CA GLY A 383 -1.14 7.23 20.70
C GLY A 383 -0.81 5.85 21.24
N VAL A 384 -0.19 5.02 20.41
CA VAL A 384 0.22 3.65 20.77
C VAL A 384 1.73 3.54 20.96
N HIS A 385 2.16 2.51 21.68
CA HIS A 385 3.58 2.21 21.93
C HIS A 385 4.38 3.42 22.42
N GLY A 386 3.81 4.19 23.36
CA GLY A 386 4.48 5.34 23.96
C GLY A 386 4.41 6.64 23.16
N ARG A 387 3.68 6.69 22.02
CA ARG A 387 3.38 7.96 21.36
C ARG A 387 2.43 8.78 22.25
N ALA A 388 2.88 9.95 22.69
CA ALA A 388 2.00 10.92 23.34
C ALA A 388 1.27 11.74 22.28
N VAL A 389 -0.06 11.81 22.39
CA VAL A 389 -0.90 12.68 21.53
C VAL A 389 -1.47 13.87 22.29
N GLY A 390 -1.46 13.84 23.63
CA GLY A 390 -2.10 14.84 24.50
C GLY A 390 -3.63 14.85 24.36
N GLU A 391 -4.29 15.74 25.09
CA GLU A 391 -5.74 15.92 24.95
C GLU A 391 -6.04 16.63 23.62
N LEU A 392 -6.80 15.98 22.75
CA LEU A 392 -7.25 16.55 21.48
C LEU A 392 -8.65 16.03 21.15
N THR A 393 -9.38 16.81 20.36
CA THR A 393 -10.60 16.35 19.69
C THR A 393 -10.29 16.07 18.24
N VAL A 394 -10.88 15.00 17.70
CA VAL A 394 -10.95 14.76 16.26
C VAL A 394 -12.43 14.73 15.84
N SER A 395 -12.72 15.23 14.65
CA SER A 395 -14.01 15.03 13.98
C SER A 395 -13.75 14.49 12.57
N ILE A 396 -14.61 13.57 12.13
CA ILE A 396 -14.44 12.80 10.90
C ILE A 396 -15.75 12.82 10.11
N ALA A 397 -15.65 12.96 8.79
CA ALA A 397 -16.77 12.78 7.87
C ALA A 397 -16.31 12.15 6.55
N HIS A 398 -17.23 11.51 5.84
CA HIS A 398 -16.94 10.94 4.53
C HIS A 398 -18.20 10.88 3.66
N ARG A 399 -18.05 11.10 2.35
CA ARG A 399 -19.14 10.99 1.38
C ARG A 399 -18.60 10.59 0.02
N GLY A 400 -19.15 9.54 -0.57
CA GLY A 400 -18.66 8.99 -1.83
C GLY A 400 -17.18 8.61 -1.76
N GLU A 401 -16.38 9.22 -2.63
CA GLU A 401 -14.92 9.10 -2.75
C GLU A 401 -14.15 9.97 -1.75
N CYS A 402 -14.81 10.87 -1.01
CA CYS A 402 -14.19 11.90 -0.19
C CYS A 402 -14.24 11.55 1.31
N GLY A 403 -13.12 11.73 2.00
CA GLY A 403 -13.01 11.72 3.46
C GLY A 403 -12.40 13.02 3.97
N VAL A 404 -12.93 13.55 5.07
CA VAL A 404 -12.40 14.75 5.73
C VAL A 404 -12.26 14.53 7.23
N ALA A 405 -11.28 15.20 7.83
CA ALA A 405 -11.15 15.25 9.28
C ALA A 405 -10.51 16.55 9.75
N ILE A 406 -10.79 16.93 10.99
CA ILE A 406 -10.15 18.04 11.68
C ILE A 406 -9.73 17.59 13.07
N ALA A 407 -8.53 17.96 13.52
CA ALA A 407 -8.00 17.67 14.85
C ALA A 407 -7.53 18.96 15.52
N ARG A 408 -7.90 19.18 16.79
CA ARG A 408 -7.57 20.40 17.55
C ARG A 408 -7.36 20.13 19.04
N ARG A 409 -6.64 21.05 19.70
CA ARG A 409 -6.68 21.24 21.15
C ARG A 409 -7.99 21.97 21.51
N GLY A 410 -8.99 21.21 21.95
CA GLY A 410 -10.34 21.72 22.20
C GLY A 410 -11.39 21.27 21.17
N PRO A 411 -12.67 21.66 21.36
CA PRO A 411 -13.78 21.16 20.55
C PRO A 411 -13.67 21.53 19.08
N CYS A 412 -13.95 20.57 18.21
CA CYS A 412 -14.03 20.79 16.77
C CYS A 412 -15.01 19.82 16.10
N GLY A 413 -15.66 20.27 15.05
CA GLY A 413 -16.56 19.48 14.23
C GLY A 413 -16.34 19.74 12.74
N ILE A 414 -16.42 18.68 11.93
CA ILE A 414 -16.35 18.76 10.47
C ILE A 414 -17.38 17.82 9.84
N ASP A 415 -17.92 18.24 8.70
CA ASP A 415 -18.81 17.43 7.88
C ASP A 415 -18.52 17.59 6.38
N VAL A 416 -18.91 16.60 5.59
CA VAL A 416 -18.86 16.65 4.12
C VAL A 416 -20.10 16.03 3.52
N GLU A 417 -20.77 16.78 2.66
CA GLU A 417 -21.96 16.34 1.93
C GLU A 417 -21.82 16.56 0.43
N GLU A 418 -22.42 15.66 -0.34
CA GLU A 418 -22.50 15.77 -1.80
C GLU A 418 -23.62 16.74 -2.17
N ILE A 419 -23.33 17.66 -3.09
CA ILE A 419 -24.31 18.59 -3.63
C ILE A 419 -25.18 17.81 -4.62
N THR A 420 -26.42 17.56 -4.23
CA THR A 420 -27.41 16.83 -5.03
C THR A 420 -28.79 17.37 -4.73
N ALA A 421 -29.69 17.35 -5.73
CA ALA A 421 -31.13 17.50 -5.53
C ALA A 421 -31.64 16.69 -4.32
N ARG A 422 -32.37 17.35 -3.42
CA ARG A 422 -33.04 16.71 -2.29
C ARG A 422 -34.55 16.89 -2.42
N PRO A 423 -35.35 15.88 -2.05
CA PRO A 423 -36.81 16.03 -2.01
C PRO A 423 -37.20 17.22 -1.13
N ARG A 424 -38.20 18.00 -1.54
CA ARG A 424 -38.68 19.17 -0.78
C ARG A 424 -39.02 18.84 0.68
N SER A 425 -39.60 17.67 0.91
CA SER A 425 -39.92 17.16 2.24
C SER A 425 -38.69 16.98 3.14
N THR A 426 -37.53 16.67 2.57
CA THR A 426 -36.26 16.58 3.32
C THR A 426 -35.80 17.96 3.75
N VAL A 427 -35.90 18.96 2.87
CA VAL A 427 -35.56 20.36 3.16
C VAL A 427 -36.46 20.91 4.27
N GLU A 428 -37.77 20.68 4.17
CA GLU A 428 -38.76 21.16 5.14
C GLU A 428 -38.70 20.43 6.49
N ALA A 429 -38.21 19.18 6.52
CA ALA A 429 -37.93 18.48 7.77
C ALA A 429 -36.60 18.93 8.42
N ALA A 430 -35.64 19.39 7.61
CA ALA A 430 -34.33 19.82 8.06
C ALA A 430 -34.29 21.25 8.57
N CYS A 431 -35.17 22.12 8.08
CA CYS A 431 -35.13 23.57 8.29
C CYS A 431 -36.41 24.07 8.98
N GLY A 432 -36.24 24.92 9.99
CA GLY A 432 -37.34 25.74 10.54
C GLY A 432 -37.84 26.80 9.55
N THR A 433 -38.93 27.50 9.91
CA THR A 433 -39.54 28.53 9.05
C THR A 433 -38.56 29.65 8.66
N ASP A 434 -37.76 30.12 9.63
CA ASP A 434 -36.80 31.20 9.40
C ASP A 434 -35.61 30.72 8.54
N GLU A 435 -35.16 29.48 8.73
CA GLU A 435 -34.13 28.87 7.89
C GLU A 435 -34.61 28.69 6.45
N LEU A 436 -35.86 28.29 6.24
CA LEU A 436 -36.45 28.21 4.89
C LEU A 436 -36.54 29.59 4.23
N ALA A 437 -36.83 30.65 4.99
CA ALA A 437 -36.82 32.02 4.49
C ALA A 437 -35.39 32.50 4.17
N LEU A 438 -34.42 32.16 5.01
CA LEU A 438 -33.00 32.43 4.77
C LEU A 438 -32.49 31.70 3.52
N LEU A 439 -32.80 30.41 3.38
CA LEU A 439 -32.42 29.60 2.23
C LEU A 439 -32.94 30.22 0.93
N ARG A 440 -34.24 30.56 0.85
CA ARG A 440 -34.82 31.20 -0.34
C ARG A 440 -34.13 32.51 -0.70
N ARG A 441 -33.77 33.32 0.29
CA ARG A 441 -33.09 34.61 0.08
C ARG A 441 -31.70 34.40 -0.49
N LEU A 442 -30.90 33.51 0.12
CA LEU A 442 -29.53 33.22 -0.31
C LEU A 442 -29.48 32.58 -1.70
N SER A 443 -30.44 31.71 -2.02
CA SER A 443 -30.57 31.13 -3.37
C SER A 443 -30.91 32.20 -4.42
N ALA A 444 -31.77 33.15 -4.08
CA ALA A 444 -32.13 34.25 -5.00
C ALA A 444 -30.96 35.22 -5.23
N GLU A 445 -30.20 35.56 -4.19
CA GLU A 445 -29.02 36.43 -4.28
C GLU A 445 -27.87 35.82 -5.11
N ALA A 446 -27.74 34.49 -5.11
CA ALA A 446 -26.75 33.78 -5.92
C ALA A 446 -27.14 33.72 -7.43
N GLY A 447 -28.44 33.70 -7.73
CA GLY A 447 -28.98 33.50 -9.09
C GLY A 447 -28.83 34.67 -10.06
N ASP A 448 -28.46 35.88 -9.59
CA ASP A 448 -28.19 37.05 -10.44
C ASP A 448 -26.92 36.90 -11.33
N GLY A 449 -26.21 35.77 -11.23
CA GLY A 449 -24.97 35.43 -11.95
C GLY A 449 -25.10 34.54 -13.20
N GLY A 450 -26.31 34.11 -13.61
CA GLY A 450 -26.53 33.59 -14.97
C GLY A 450 -26.81 32.09 -15.19
N THR A 451 -27.63 31.44 -14.35
CA THR A 451 -28.31 30.19 -14.78
C THR A 451 -29.83 30.35 -14.69
N ALA A 452 -30.55 29.84 -15.69
CA ALA A 452 -31.94 30.20 -15.97
C ALA A 452 -33.00 29.55 -15.04
N ASP A 453 -32.61 28.83 -13.97
CA ASP A 453 -33.55 28.03 -13.16
C ASP A 453 -33.40 28.17 -11.64
N GLY A 454 -32.34 28.79 -11.09
CA GLY A 454 -32.16 29.04 -9.64
C GLY A 454 -32.10 27.80 -8.71
N THR A 455 -32.40 26.61 -9.24
CA THR A 455 -32.46 25.32 -8.54
C THR A 455 -31.08 24.83 -8.08
N ALA A 456 -30.05 25.04 -8.91
CA ALA A 456 -28.67 24.70 -8.58
C ALA A 456 -28.14 25.47 -7.34
N ASP A 457 -28.59 26.71 -7.15
CA ASP A 457 -28.17 27.54 -6.02
C ASP A 457 -28.85 27.13 -4.72
N GLU A 458 -30.13 26.72 -4.77
CA GLU A 458 -30.84 26.15 -3.61
C GLU A 458 -30.22 24.83 -3.16
N GLU A 459 -29.83 23.94 -4.09
CA GLU A 459 -29.13 22.70 -3.76
C GLU A 459 -27.80 22.95 -3.04
N VAL A 460 -27.01 23.91 -3.53
CA VAL A 460 -25.74 24.30 -2.91
C VAL A 460 -25.98 24.87 -1.51
N TRP A 461 -26.88 25.84 -1.36
CA TRP A 461 -27.13 26.48 -0.08
C TRP A 461 -27.77 25.54 0.95
N PHE A 462 -28.69 24.67 0.53
CA PHE A 462 -29.23 23.65 1.41
C PHE A 462 -28.13 22.71 1.90
N THR A 463 -27.25 22.26 0.99
CA THR A 463 -26.12 21.39 1.35
C THR A 463 -25.16 22.10 2.31
N ARG A 464 -24.91 23.40 2.15
CA ARG A 464 -24.12 24.22 3.10
C ARG A 464 -24.75 24.27 4.48
N MET A 465 -26.06 24.54 4.56
CA MET A 465 -26.78 24.58 5.83
C MET A 465 -26.76 23.21 6.51
N TRP A 466 -27.04 22.14 5.77
CA TRP A 466 -27.02 20.77 6.29
C TRP A 466 -25.64 20.39 6.85
N ALA A 467 -24.58 20.56 6.05
CA ALA A 467 -23.23 20.24 6.49
C ALA A 467 -22.82 21.08 7.72
N ALA A 468 -23.27 22.34 7.79
CA ALA A 468 -22.98 23.19 8.96
C ALA A 468 -23.66 22.69 10.25
N LYS A 469 -24.92 22.23 10.15
CA LYS A 469 -25.63 21.60 11.26
C LYS A 469 -24.91 20.34 11.75
N GLU A 470 -24.53 19.45 10.82
CA GLU A 470 -23.78 18.24 11.13
C GLU A 470 -22.42 18.55 11.77
N ALA A 471 -21.69 19.56 11.28
CA ALA A 471 -20.42 19.96 11.87
C ALA A 471 -20.58 20.38 13.34
N VAL A 472 -21.59 21.20 13.67
CA VAL A 472 -21.87 21.59 15.07
C VAL A 472 -22.31 20.40 15.91
N ALA A 473 -23.17 19.55 15.38
CA ALA A 473 -23.62 18.35 16.07
C ALA A 473 -22.48 17.37 16.39
N LYS A 474 -21.49 17.27 15.50
CA LYS A 474 -20.26 16.50 15.70
C LYS A 474 -19.30 17.15 16.68
N MET A 475 -19.17 18.48 16.67
CA MET A 475 -18.39 19.22 17.69
C MET A 475 -18.91 18.94 19.10
N ARG A 476 -20.24 18.90 19.27
CA ARG A 476 -20.91 18.59 20.55
C ARG A 476 -20.88 17.10 20.91
N GLY A 477 -20.50 16.22 19.98
CA GLY A 477 -20.45 14.77 20.19
C GLY A 477 -21.81 14.06 20.18
N THR A 478 -22.92 14.77 19.95
CA THR A 478 -24.27 14.20 20.06
C THR A 478 -24.83 13.66 18.76
N GLY A 479 -24.32 14.13 17.61
CA GLY A 479 -24.96 13.98 16.30
C GLY A 479 -26.31 14.70 16.22
N LEU A 480 -26.96 14.67 15.04
CA LEU A 480 -28.26 15.34 14.85
C LEU A 480 -29.44 14.63 15.53
N ARG A 481 -29.30 13.35 15.90
CA ARG A 481 -30.34 12.54 16.58
C ARG A 481 -31.72 12.59 15.91
N GLY A 482 -31.75 12.73 14.58
CA GLY A 482 -32.99 12.85 13.79
C GLY A 482 -33.74 14.16 13.98
N ARG A 483 -33.13 15.17 14.60
CA ARG A 483 -33.71 16.50 14.84
C ARG A 483 -32.82 17.62 14.25
N PRO A 484 -32.60 17.62 12.92
CA PRO A 484 -31.79 18.64 12.25
C PRO A 484 -32.27 20.08 12.48
N SER A 485 -33.57 20.29 12.64
CA SER A 485 -34.16 21.62 12.89
C SER A 485 -33.81 22.21 14.27
N ASP A 486 -33.32 21.41 15.22
CA ASP A 486 -32.84 21.92 16.50
C ASP A 486 -31.53 22.71 16.35
N TYR A 487 -30.78 22.47 15.27
CA TYR A 487 -29.56 23.18 14.91
C TYR A 487 -29.92 24.23 13.86
N GLU A 488 -30.24 25.43 14.27
CA GLU A 488 -30.81 26.45 13.39
C GLU A 488 -29.74 27.33 12.75
N VAL A 489 -29.71 27.42 11.42
CA VAL A 489 -28.85 28.38 10.71
C VAL A 489 -29.51 29.77 10.76
N VAL A 490 -28.99 30.65 11.63
CA VAL A 490 -29.56 31.97 11.88
C VAL A 490 -29.02 33.06 10.94
N SER A 491 -27.83 32.84 10.38
CA SER A 491 -27.24 33.73 9.38
C SER A 491 -26.24 32.98 8.50
N ALA A 492 -26.10 33.45 7.26
CA ALA A 492 -25.04 33.02 6.35
C ALA A 492 -24.55 34.22 5.54
N ASP A 493 -23.23 34.36 5.43
CA ASP A 493 -22.58 35.34 4.57
C ASP A 493 -21.43 34.64 3.82
N GLY A 494 -21.61 34.45 2.51
CA GLY A 494 -20.67 33.73 1.66
C GLY A 494 -20.33 32.34 2.20
N GLY A 495 -19.11 32.19 2.72
CA GLY A 495 -18.58 30.95 3.28
C GLY A 495 -18.67 30.81 4.80
N LEU A 496 -19.33 31.73 5.51
CA LEU A 496 -19.47 31.73 6.96
C LEU A 496 -20.94 31.64 7.38
N LEU A 497 -21.28 30.61 8.15
CA LEU A 497 -22.61 30.36 8.68
C LEU A 497 -22.58 30.45 10.21
N ARG A 498 -23.71 30.85 10.81
CA ARG A 498 -23.93 30.82 12.24
C ARG A 498 -25.05 29.82 12.56
N VAL A 499 -24.74 28.82 13.36
CA VAL A 499 -25.67 27.77 13.77
C VAL A 499 -25.97 27.93 15.26
N ARG A 500 -27.25 28.03 15.62
CA ARG A 500 -27.73 28.11 17.01
C ARG A 500 -28.27 26.75 17.45
N TYR A 501 -27.92 26.33 18.65
CA TYR A 501 -28.48 25.14 19.29
C TYR A 501 -28.70 25.42 20.77
N GLY A 502 -29.96 25.43 21.21
CA GLY A 502 -30.33 25.96 22.52
C GLY A 502 -29.95 27.44 22.62
N ASP A 503 -29.19 27.79 23.67
CA ASP A 503 -28.68 29.14 23.92
C ASP A 503 -27.29 29.38 23.30
N ASP A 504 -26.65 28.34 22.75
CA ASP A 504 -25.31 28.43 22.17
C ASP A 504 -25.36 28.82 20.70
N SER A 505 -24.39 29.62 20.26
CA SER A 505 -24.18 29.98 18.86
C SER A 505 -22.78 29.61 18.40
N HIS A 506 -22.69 28.96 17.25
CA HIS A 506 -21.45 28.43 16.70
C HIS A 506 -21.20 28.98 15.30
N GLU A 507 -19.97 29.43 15.05
CA GLU A 507 -19.52 29.82 13.72
C GLU A 507 -19.00 28.61 12.94
N VAL A 508 -19.44 28.49 11.70
CA VAL A 508 -19.11 27.38 10.82
C VAL A 508 -18.68 27.93 9.47
N ARG A 509 -17.48 27.54 9.02
CA ARG A 509 -17.04 27.83 7.66
C ARG A 509 -17.45 26.70 6.74
N VAL A 510 -17.77 27.05 5.49
CA VAL A 510 -18.10 26.10 4.43
C VAL A 510 -17.23 26.35 3.20
N ARG A 511 -16.86 25.27 2.51
CA ARG A 511 -16.13 25.33 1.24
C ARG A 511 -16.67 24.27 0.29
N GLU A 512 -16.86 24.68 -0.96
CA GLU A 512 -17.13 23.74 -2.03
C GLU A 512 -15.82 23.09 -2.52
N THR A 513 -15.88 21.79 -2.76
CA THR A 513 -14.79 21.00 -3.36
C THR A 513 -15.36 20.04 -4.39
N SER A 514 -14.52 19.50 -5.25
CA SER A 514 -14.92 18.46 -6.21
C SER A 514 -13.98 17.27 -6.14
N ASN A 515 -14.42 16.14 -6.70
CA ASN A 515 -13.53 15.05 -7.00
C ASN A 515 -12.39 15.52 -7.94
N PRO A 516 -11.14 15.06 -7.73
CA PRO A 516 -10.05 15.30 -8.66
C PRO A 516 -10.24 14.54 -9.99
N PRO A 517 -9.50 14.89 -11.06
CA PRO A 517 -9.49 14.13 -12.30
C PRO A 517 -9.21 12.64 -12.07
N GLY A 518 -9.89 11.77 -12.82
CA GLY A 518 -9.82 10.31 -12.69
C GLY A 518 -10.90 9.69 -11.80
N LEU A 519 -11.65 10.51 -11.05
CA LEU A 519 -12.82 10.10 -10.29
C LEU A 519 -14.13 10.59 -10.92
N PRO A 520 -15.29 9.98 -10.60
CA PRO A 520 -16.59 10.45 -11.08
C PRO A 520 -16.80 11.92 -10.73
N GLU A 521 -17.36 12.70 -11.65
CA GLU A 521 -17.67 14.11 -11.42
C GLU A 521 -18.69 14.24 -10.28
N ARG A 522 -18.22 14.79 -9.15
CA ARG A 522 -19.03 15.05 -7.96
C ARG A 522 -18.55 16.33 -7.30
N ARG A 523 -19.50 17.10 -6.78
CA ARG A 523 -19.27 18.32 -6.00
C ARG A 523 -19.71 18.07 -4.56
N TYR A 524 -18.96 18.62 -3.62
CA TYR A 524 -19.20 18.47 -2.20
C TYR A 524 -19.15 19.82 -1.50
N VAL A 525 -19.87 19.96 -0.39
CA VAL A 525 -19.62 21.00 0.62
C VAL A 525 -18.92 20.36 1.80
N VAL A 526 -17.79 20.93 2.20
CA VAL A 526 -17.15 20.66 3.48
C VAL A 526 -17.50 21.80 4.44
N ALA A 527 -17.97 21.46 5.63
CA ALA A 527 -18.29 22.42 6.68
C ALA A 527 -17.47 22.12 7.94
N TRP A 528 -16.89 23.13 8.58
CA TRP A 528 -16.14 22.95 9.83
C TRP A 528 -16.36 24.11 10.79
N THR A 529 -16.44 23.78 12.08
CA THR A 529 -16.55 24.78 13.14
C THR A 529 -15.26 25.59 13.25
N THR A 530 -15.36 26.91 13.40
CA THR A 530 -14.19 27.75 13.71
C THR A 530 -13.68 27.46 15.13
N ALA A 531 -12.46 27.92 15.45
CA ALA A 531 -11.93 27.69 16.80
C ALA A 531 -12.86 28.37 17.81
N TYR A 532 -13.21 27.65 18.88
CA TYR A 532 -13.79 28.27 20.05
C TYR A 532 -12.67 29.14 20.66
N GLU A 533 -12.69 30.45 20.40
CA GLU A 533 -11.88 31.36 21.20
C GLU A 533 -12.48 31.30 22.60
N GLU A 534 -11.77 30.70 23.56
CA GLU A 534 -11.98 30.98 24.98
C GLU A 534 -11.58 32.44 25.25
N SER A 535 -12.32 33.39 24.68
CA SER A 535 -12.28 34.79 25.06
C SER A 535 -13.66 35.14 25.58
N GLY A 536 -13.75 35.37 26.90
CA GLY A 536 -14.97 35.77 27.59
C GLY A 536 -15.59 37.04 26.99
N VAL A 537 -16.85 37.35 27.27
CA VAL A 537 -17.38 37.75 28.59
C VAL A 537 -18.87 37.38 28.65
N ARG A 538 -19.33 36.84 29.79
CA ARG A 538 -20.75 36.93 30.16
C ARG A 538 -21.04 38.41 30.40
N ASP A 539 -21.67 39.08 29.44
CA ASP A 539 -22.34 40.34 29.73
C ASP A 539 -23.62 40.01 30.50
N ASP A 540 -23.48 39.93 31.82
CA ASP A 540 -24.59 40.22 32.72
C ASP A 540 -24.86 41.72 32.64
N HIS A 541 -25.86 42.13 31.85
CA HIS A 541 -26.71 43.29 32.14
C HIS A 541 -28.05 43.23 31.38
#